data_AF-A0A8W8M260-F1
#
_entry.id   AF-A0A8W8M260-F1
#
_cell.length_a   1.000
_cell.length_b   1.000
_cell.length_c   1.000
_cell.angle_alpha   90.00
_cell.angle_beta   90.00
_cell.angle_gamma   90.00
#
_symmetry.space_group_name_H-M   'P 1'
#
loop_
_entity.id
_entity.type
_entity.pdbx_description
1 polymer ?
#
loop_
_entity_poly.entity_id
_entity_poly.type
_entity_poly.pdbx_seq_one_letter_code
_entity_poly.pdbx_strand_id
1 'polypeptide(L)'
;MKMWQQITLITVIYLCTSVSGSTEYLDFDKSCDNYLNSYTIYDDETYYIRWKGAKPKLYSPCSYTFSPFDTDYKVCVEAVDLSINDCSVKLQYYGGLIGSLLKRTYSCFDSTPDKFCGDAFDDVKVKLSATSSSSSSSSGSFTLKVTTKNTYNAGIVAGAVVGGVVFAIFVVLVIIIVCRRRRLHPGTVVLGSGNQQQVVTSTATSSYAGGFSNQNYAAPPPYPGIDNSGKVMNSYPPPPTTGYNAPQYPGTGYNATGYSANQCPPYPAN
;
A
#
# COMPACT_ATOMS: atom_id res chain seq x y z
N MET A 1 -0.01 24.69 -29.19
CA MET A 1 0.13 23.23 -28.93
C MET A 1 1.57 22.79 -28.63
N LYS A 2 2.62 23.34 -29.27
CA LYS A 2 4.03 22.95 -29.00
C LYS A 2 4.54 23.20 -27.57
N MET A 3 3.98 24.17 -26.84
CA MET A 3 4.42 24.53 -25.48
C MET A 3 4.01 23.50 -24.40
N TRP A 4 2.93 22.74 -24.62
CA TRP A 4 2.49 21.69 -23.69
C TRP A 4 3.34 20.41 -23.78
N GLN A 5 3.98 20.18 -24.93
CA GLN A 5 4.82 19.00 -25.18
C GLN A 5 6.21 19.12 -24.53
N GLN A 6 6.72 20.35 -24.37
CA GLN A 6 8.01 20.57 -23.69
C GLN A 6 7.89 20.51 -22.17
N ILE A 7 6.79 20.98 -21.58
CA ILE A 7 6.59 20.92 -20.13
C ILE A 7 6.49 19.47 -19.65
N THR A 8 5.77 18.61 -20.39
CA THR A 8 5.65 17.18 -20.06
C THR A 8 6.98 16.44 -20.16
N LEU A 9 7.81 16.75 -21.16
CA LEU A 9 9.14 16.14 -21.30
C LEU A 9 10.08 16.52 -20.15
N ILE A 10 10.02 17.78 -19.69
CA ILE A 10 10.84 18.25 -18.57
C ILE A 10 10.39 17.61 -17.24
N THR A 11 9.08 17.37 -17.05
CA THR A 11 8.58 16.71 -15.82
C THR A 11 8.96 15.23 -15.77
N VAL A 12 8.93 14.54 -16.92
CA VAL A 12 9.32 13.12 -17.01
C VAL A 12 10.83 12.93 -16.81
N ILE A 13 11.65 13.87 -17.27
CA ILE A 13 13.12 13.80 -17.11
C ILE A 13 13.54 14.08 -15.65
N TYR A 14 12.85 14.98 -14.92
CA TYR A 14 13.17 15.26 -13.51
C TYR A 14 12.83 14.10 -12.56
N LEU A 15 11.86 13.25 -12.92
CA LEU A 15 11.47 12.06 -12.15
C LEU A 15 12.43 10.87 -12.31
N CYS A 16 13.36 10.92 -13.27
CA CYS A 16 14.40 9.90 -13.45
C CYS A 16 15.71 10.23 -12.73
N THR A 17 15.69 11.14 -11.75
CA THR A 17 16.87 11.39 -10.91
C THR A 17 17.19 10.12 -10.12
N SER A 18 18.28 9.48 -10.55
CA SER A 18 18.89 8.25 -10.09
C SER A 18 18.87 8.07 -8.58
N VAL A 19 18.04 7.12 -8.10
CA VAL A 19 18.22 6.50 -6.79
C VAL A 19 19.60 5.86 -6.79
N SER A 20 20.55 6.54 -6.14
CA SER A 20 21.94 6.10 -6.06
C SER A 20 22.11 5.39 -4.73
N GLY A 21 21.84 4.09 -4.71
CA GLY A 21 22.04 3.26 -3.53
C GLY A 21 23.52 3.21 -3.12
N SER A 22 23.79 3.24 -1.82
CA SER A 22 25.15 3.06 -1.29
C SER A 22 25.55 1.58 -1.37
N THR A 23 26.81 1.30 -1.70
CA THR A 23 27.35 -0.07 -1.69
C THR A 23 28.56 -0.12 -0.77
N GLU A 24 28.48 -0.97 0.25
CA GLU A 24 29.56 -1.14 1.23
C GLU A 24 30.09 -2.58 1.22
N TYR A 25 31.38 -2.74 1.53
CA TYR A 25 32.05 -4.04 1.59
C TYR A 25 32.53 -4.31 3.01
N LEU A 26 32.14 -5.46 3.56
CA LEU A 26 32.56 -5.94 4.86
C LEU A 26 33.41 -7.19 4.65
N ASP A 27 34.60 -7.24 5.22
CA ASP A 27 35.52 -8.37 5.06
C ASP A 27 35.65 -9.15 6.38
N PHE A 28 35.38 -10.46 6.34
CA PHE A 28 35.67 -11.38 7.43
C PHE A 28 37.18 -11.58 7.54
N ASP A 29 37.86 -10.71 8.30
CA ASP A 29 39.31 -10.76 8.50
C ASP A 29 39.71 -10.71 9.99
N LYS A 30 40.99 -10.41 10.27
CA LYS A 30 41.54 -10.32 11.63
C LYS A 30 40.97 -9.13 12.42
N SER A 31 40.48 -8.10 11.74
CA SER A 31 39.85 -6.93 12.36
C SER A 31 38.40 -7.17 12.74
N CYS A 32 37.83 -8.33 12.37
CA CYS A 32 36.56 -8.73 12.93
C CYS A 32 36.74 -9.17 14.39
N ASP A 33 36.69 -8.18 15.26
CA ASP A 33 36.61 -8.40 16.69
C ASP A 33 35.27 -9.05 17.05
N ASN A 34 35.27 -9.84 18.12
CA ASN A 34 34.06 -10.46 18.68
C ASN A 34 33.01 -9.43 19.18
N TYR A 35 33.31 -8.14 19.09
CA TYR A 35 32.33 -7.10 19.39
C TYR A 35 31.22 -7.14 18.34
N LEU A 36 29.99 -7.09 18.83
CA LEU A 36 28.77 -7.13 18.04
C LEU A 36 28.73 -5.95 17.07
N ASN A 37 29.28 -6.16 15.87
CA ASN A 37 29.19 -5.22 14.78
C ASN A 37 27.76 -5.27 14.23
N SER A 38 26.94 -4.36 14.75
CA SER A 38 25.56 -4.18 14.34
C SER A 38 25.48 -3.05 13.32
N TYR A 39 24.85 -3.34 12.18
CA TYR A 39 24.64 -2.38 11.11
C TYR A 39 23.14 -2.19 10.90
N THR A 40 22.73 -0.94 10.77
CA THR A 40 21.37 -0.60 10.35
C THR A 40 21.37 -0.41 8.85
N ILE A 41 20.56 -1.19 8.13
CA ILE A 41 20.51 -1.18 6.67
C ILE A 41 19.25 -0.44 6.18
N TYR A 42 19.45 0.51 5.26
CA TYR A 42 18.35 1.24 4.60
C TYR A 42 17.88 0.53 3.33
N ASP A 43 16.84 1.03 2.67
CA ASP A 43 16.17 0.38 1.54
C ASP A 43 16.91 0.48 0.21
N ASP A 44 17.81 1.45 0.09
CA ASP A 44 18.68 1.67 -1.06
C ASP A 44 20.11 1.13 -0.86
N GLU A 45 20.43 0.63 0.34
CA GLU A 45 21.77 0.15 0.66
C GLU A 45 21.97 -1.33 0.34
N THR A 46 23.18 -1.65 -0.12
CA THR A 46 23.62 -3.02 -0.33
C THR A 46 24.95 -3.25 0.35
N TYR A 47 25.02 -4.27 1.21
CA TYR A 47 26.26 -4.68 1.85
C TYR A 47 26.77 -5.97 1.21
N TYR A 48 28.06 -6.01 0.91
CA TYR A 48 28.74 -7.20 0.42
C TYR A 48 29.68 -7.73 1.48
N ILE A 49 29.32 -8.85 2.10
CA ILE A 49 30.16 -9.52 3.07
C ILE A 49 31.06 -10.50 2.33
N ARG A 50 32.37 -10.34 2.43
CA ARG A 50 33.32 -11.20 1.75
C ARG A 50 34.19 -11.93 2.75
N TRP A 51 34.58 -13.14 2.37
CA TRP A 51 35.63 -13.88 3.03
C TRP A 51 36.56 -14.40 1.96
N LYS A 52 37.86 -14.13 2.10
CA LYS A 52 38.92 -14.66 1.24
C LYS A 52 39.80 -15.50 2.15
N GLY A 53 39.61 -16.80 2.10
CA GLY A 53 40.29 -17.75 2.97
C GLY A 53 41.82 -17.70 2.86
N ALA A 54 42.43 -18.55 3.68
CA ALA A 54 43.85 -18.80 3.89
C ALA A 54 44.68 -17.76 4.66
N LYS A 55 44.49 -16.43 4.55
CA LYS A 55 45.15 -15.45 5.44
C LYS A 55 44.38 -14.11 5.54
N PRO A 56 44.14 -13.58 6.74
CA PRO A 56 44.48 -14.13 8.06
C PRO A 56 43.58 -15.31 8.45
N LYS A 57 44.10 -16.23 9.27
CA LYS A 57 43.29 -17.27 9.91
C LYS A 57 42.22 -16.58 10.76
N LEU A 58 40.98 -17.07 10.71
CA LEU A 58 39.95 -16.69 11.69
C LEU A 58 40.39 -17.23 13.05
N TYR A 59 40.94 -16.36 13.89
CA TYR A 59 41.36 -16.72 15.26
C TYR A 59 40.16 -16.86 16.20
N SER A 60 39.07 -16.18 15.88
CA SER A 60 37.81 -16.17 16.62
C SER A 60 36.62 -16.29 15.66
N PRO A 61 35.47 -16.76 16.15
CA PRO A 61 34.23 -16.59 15.40
C PRO A 61 34.00 -15.10 15.17
N CYS A 62 33.55 -14.73 13.98
CA CYS A 62 33.18 -13.37 13.62
C CYS A 62 31.69 -13.33 13.31
N SER A 63 31.01 -12.25 13.67
CA SER A 63 29.62 -12.08 13.29
C SER A 63 29.24 -10.63 13.00
N TYR A 64 28.41 -10.46 11.99
CA TYR A 64 27.76 -9.20 11.65
C TYR A 64 26.27 -9.35 11.85
N THR A 65 25.66 -8.38 12.53
CA THR A 65 24.20 -8.30 12.69
C THR A 65 23.68 -7.16 11.83
N PHE A 66 22.62 -7.42 11.07
CA PHE A 66 21.95 -6.44 10.23
C PHE A 66 20.52 -6.26 10.71
N SER A 67 20.20 -5.03 11.08
CA SER A 67 18.87 -4.61 11.51
C SER A 67 18.26 -3.72 10.43
N PRO A 68 17.01 -3.98 9.99
CA PRO A 68 16.36 -3.06 9.05
C PRO A 68 16.13 -1.70 9.74
N PHE A 69 16.36 -0.60 9.03
CA PHE A 69 16.05 0.74 9.57
C PHE A 69 14.55 0.91 9.84
N ASP A 70 13.73 0.38 8.92
CA ASP A 70 12.29 0.48 8.97
C ASP A 70 11.68 -0.91 9.13
N THR A 71 10.67 -0.97 9.98
CA THR A 71 9.87 -2.15 10.32
C THR A 71 9.19 -2.81 9.13
N ASP A 72 8.98 -2.04 8.06
CA ASP A 72 8.32 -2.50 6.84
C ASP A 72 9.23 -3.32 5.93
N TYR A 73 10.52 -3.40 6.26
CA TYR A 73 11.53 -4.09 5.49
C TYR A 73 12.03 -5.32 6.23
N LYS A 74 12.39 -6.34 5.45
CA LYS A 74 13.10 -7.52 5.93
C LYS A 74 14.50 -7.58 5.35
N VAL A 75 15.45 -8.03 6.15
CA VAL A 75 16.83 -8.22 5.68
C VAL A 75 16.93 -9.58 5.00
N CYS A 76 17.52 -9.59 3.81
CA CYS A 76 17.78 -10.78 3.02
C CYS A 76 19.27 -10.91 2.72
N VAL A 77 19.78 -12.12 2.87
CA VAL A 77 21.16 -12.51 2.57
C VAL A 77 21.14 -13.51 1.43
N GLU A 78 21.94 -13.25 0.41
CA GLU A 78 22.03 -14.04 -0.80
C GLU A 78 23.49 -14.34 -1.09
N ALA A 79 23.82 -15.60 -1.35
CA ALA A 79 25.19 -15.96 -1.73
C ALA A 79 25.39 -15.62 -3.21
N VAL A 80 26.28 -14.68 -3.50
CA VAL A 80 26.71 -14.36 -4.87
C VAL A 80 27.70 -15.42 -5.34
N ASP A 81 28.62 -15.80 -4.46
CA ASP A 81 29.59 -16.85 -4.67
C ASP A 81 29.89 -17.54 -3.34
N LEU A 82 29.95 -18.88 -3.35
CA LEU A 82 30.30 -19.69 -2.19
C LEU A 82 31.21 -20.84 -2.63
N SER A 83 32.47 -20.77 -2.21
CA SER A 83 33.44 -21.86 -2.35
C SER A 83 34.07 -22.13 -0.99
N ILE A 84 33.53 -23.09 -0.25
CA ILE A 84 34.10 -23.53 1.04
C ILE A 84 34.69 -24.91 0.81
N ASN A 85 36.01 -25.01 0.70
CA ASN A 85 36.65 -26.33 0.57
C ASN A 85 37.03 -26.92 1.93
N ASP A 86 37.08 -26.10 2.99
CA ASP A 86 37.41 -26.52 4.34
C ASP A 86 36.15 -26.72 5.20
N CYS A 87 35.86 -27.96 5.54
CA CYS A 87 34.71 -28.37 6.37
C CYS A 87 34.79 -27.89 7.82
N SER A 88 35.95 -27.42 8.28
CA SER A 88 36.09 -26.81 9.61
C SER A 88 35.49 -25.41 9.70
N VAL A 89 35.20 -24.79 8.55
CA VAL A 89 34.54 -23.49 8.42
C VAL A 89 33.03 -23.69 8.30
N LYS A 90 32.28 -22.99 9.14
CA LYS A 90 30.82 -22.99 9.17
C LYS A 90 30.30 -21.57 9.02
N LEU A 91 29.54 -21.34 7.97
CA LEU A 91 28.78 -20.11 7.76
C LEU A 91 27.37 -20.30 8.33
N GLN A 92 26.97 -19.46 9.27
CA GLN A 92 25.72 -19.61 10.00
C GLN A 92 24.86 -18.37 9.84
N TYR A 93 23.59 -18.58 9.50
CA TYR A 93 22.58 -17.53 9.46
C TYR A 93 21.65 -17.69 10.64
N TYR A 94 21.53 -16.60 11.39
CA TYR A 94 20.62 -16.46 12.51
C TYR A 94 19.54 -15.44 12.16
N GLY A 95 18.33 -15.67 12.68
CA GLY A 95 17.19 -14.76 12.57
C GLY A 95 16.44 -14.65 13.89
N GLY A 96 15.21 -14.12 13.86
CA GLY A 96 14.42 -13.79 15.05
C GLY A 96 14.67 -12.36 15.54
N LEU A 97 13.84 -11.93 16.50
CA LEU A 97 13.80 -10.56 17.06
C LEU A 97 15.15 -9.97 17.52
N ILE A 98 16.16 -10.79 17.75
CA ILE A 98 17.51 -10.38 18.19
C ILE A 98 18.63 -11.13 17.45
N GLY A 99 18.32 -11.79 16.33
CA GLY A 99 19.29 -12.56 15.56
C GLY A 99 19.95 -13.70 16.34
N SER A 100 19.23 -14.31 17.29
CA SER A 100 19.74 -15.36 18.18
C SER A 100 19.36 -16.78 17.75
N LEU A 101 18.33 -16.92 16.92
CA LEU A 101 17.82 -18.22 16.51
C LEU A 101 18.57 -18.71 15.27
N LEU A 102 19.35 -19.78 15.41
CA LEU A 102 20.05 -20.40 14.28
C LEU A 102 19.03 -20.96 13.28
N LYS A 103 19.02 -20.43 12.05
CA LYS A 103 18.10 -20.87 11.00
C LYS A 103 18.78 -21.80 10.01
N ARG A 104 20.00 -21.48 9.59
CA ARG A 104 20.76 -22.24 8.58
C ARG A 104 22.24 -22.28 8.93
N THR A 105 22.89 -23.38 8.55
CA THR A 105 24.34 -23.56 8.63
C THR A 105 24.80 -24.14 7.29
N TYR A 106 25.86 -23.57 6.73
CA TYR A 106 26.51 -23.98 5.50
C TYR A 106 27.95 -24.36 5.79
N SER A 107 28.41 -25.39 5.09
CA SER A 107 29.69 -26.05 5.22
C SER A 107 30.22 -26.47 3.84
N CYS A 108 31.33 -27.19 3.80
CA CYS A 108 31.97 -27.65 2.57
C CYS A 108 31.12 -28.60 1.69
N PHE A 109 30.10 -29.23 2.26
CA PHE A 109 29.24 -30.18 1.54
C PHE A 109 28.01 -29.50 0.94
N ASP A 110 27.76 -28.25 1.31
CA ASP A 110 26.58 -27.53 0.90
C ASP A 110 26.85 -26.81 -0.43
N SER A 111 25.89 -26.88 -1.35
CA SER A 111 25.89 -26.07 -2.56
C SER A 111 25.63 -24.60 -2.23
N THR A 112 25.78 -23.72 -3.22
CA THR A 112 25.50 -22.28 -3.07
C THR A 112 24.13 -22.05 -2.40
N PRO A 113 24.09 -21.30 -1.27
CA PRO A 113 22.89 -21.08 -0.50
C PRO A 113 21.79 -20.43 -1.32
N ASP A 114 20.56 -20.92 -1.16
CA ASP A 114 19.38 -20.14 -1.55
C ASP A 114 19.31 -18.85 -0.74
N LYS A 115 18.64 -17.84 -1.32
CA LYS A 115 18.38 -16.57 -0.66
C LYS A 115 17.63 -16.80 0.66
N PHE A 116 18.23 -16.37 1.76
CA PHE A 116 17.63 -16.38 3.08
C PHE A 116 17.10 -14.98 3.39
N CYS A 117 15.85 -14.87 3.84
CA CYS A 117 15.30 -13.62 4.36
C CYS A 117 14.82 -13.84 5.79
N GLY A 118 15.12 -12.89 6.67
CA GLY A 118 14.47 -12.79 7.97
C GLY A 118 12.99 -12.47 7.83
N ASP A 119 12.27 -12.55 8.95
CA ASP A 119 10.91 -12.03 9.02
C ASP A 119 10.92 -10.49 9.09
N ALA A 120 9.75 -9.86 9.04
CA ALA A 120 9.67 -8.43 9.35
C ALA A 120 10.15 -8.22 10.80
N PHE A 121 10.78 -7.08 11.09
CA PHE A 121 11.31 -6.75 12.42
C PHE A 121 12.46 -7.65 12.93
N ASP A 122 12.86 -8.67 12.18
CA ASP A 122 13.90 -9.59 12.61
C ASP A 122 15.29 -9.07 12.21
N ASP A 123 16.21 -9.16 13.17
CA ASP A 123 17.62 -9.00 12.91
C ASP A 123 18.16 -10.24 12.20
N VAL A 124 18.92 -10.03 11.14
CA VAL A 124 19.65 -11.11 10.47
C VAL A 124 21.11 -11.05 10.86
N LYS A 125 21.58 -12.11 11.50
CA LYS A 125 22.97 -12.23 11.93
C LYS A 125 23.70 -13.27 11.11
N VAL A 126 24.78 -12.85 10.46
CA VAL A 126 25.69 -13.70 9.69
C VAL A 126 26.93 -13.95 10.52
N LYS A 127 27.18 -15.22 10.85
CA LYS A 127 28.31 -15.63 11.68
C LYS A 127 29.19 -16.60 10.91
N LEU A 128 30.49 -16.37 10.94
CA LEU A 128 31.50 -17.27 10.42
C LEU A 128 32.29 -17.85 11.60
N SER A 129 32.27 -19.18 11.72
CA SER A 129 33.01 -19.89 12.75
C SER A 129 33.98 -20.87 12.11
N ALA A 130 35.25 -20.83 12.50
CA ALA A 130 36.26 -21.81 12.10
C ALA A 130 36.69 -22.60 13.35
N THR A 131 36.78 -23.93 13.23
CA THR A 131 37.31 -24.76 14.33
C THR A 131 38.83 -24.73 14.25
N SER A 132 39.49 -24.21 15.27
CA SER A 132 40.93 -23.87 15.31
C SER A 132 41.92 -25.04 15.13
N SER A 133 41.46 -26.24 14.79
CA SER A 133 42.25 -27.47 14.77
C SER A 133 42.85 -27.84 13.42
N SER A 134 42.48 -27.19 12.30
CA SER A 134 43.14 -27.42 11.01
C SER A 134 44.38 -26.52 10.87
N SER A 135 45.55 -27.13 10.99
CA SER A 135 46.85 -26.51 10.71
C SER A 135 46.97 -26.05 9.25
N SER A 136 46.18 -26.64 8.34
CA SER A 136 46.03 -26.25 6.94
C SER A 136 45.27 -24.93 6.80
N SER A 137 45.83 -24.02 6.01
CA SER A 137 45.14 -22.81 5.50
C SER A 137 43.72 -23.15 5.04
N SER A 138 42.71 -22.53 5.67
CA SER A 138 41.31 -22.70 5.26
C SER A 138 41.15 -22.22 3.82
N SER A 139 41.04 -23.17 2.89
CA SER A 139 40.89 -22.88 1.48
C SER A 139 39.43 -22.62 1.17
N GLY A 140 39.13 -21.42 0.70
CA GLY A 140 37.79 -21.06 0.27
C GLY A 140 37.62 -19.56 0.15
N SER A 141 36.52 -19.14 -0.44
CA SER A 141 36.07 -17.76 -0.44
C SER A 141 34.57 -17.73 -0.59
N PHE A 142 33.95 -16.68 -0.08
CA PHE A 142 32.55 -16.41 -0.37
C PHE A 142 32.29 -14.92 -0.44
N THR A 143 31.23 -14.57 -1.14
CA THR A 143 30.66 -13.24 -1.17
C THR A 143 29.17 -13.34 -0.96
N LEU A 144 28.68 -12.71 0.10
CA LEU A 144 27.27 -12.61 0.43
C LEU A 144 26.81 -11.19 0.12
N LYS A 145 25.65 -11.08 -0.51
CA LYS A 145 24.95 -9.83 -0.73
C LYS A 145 23.83 -9.72 0.30
N VAL A 146 23.88 -8.68 1.12
CA VAL A 146 22.84 -8.33 2.08
C VAL A 146 22.06 -7.15 1.51
N THR A 147 20.74 -7.33 1.44
CA THR A 147 19.80 -6.33 0.92
C THR A 147 18.57 -6.32 1.80
N THR A 148 17.93 -5.17 1.89
CA THR A 148 16.57 -5.07 2.40
C THR A 148 15.57 -5.39 1.29
N LYS A 149 14.43 -5.96 1.68
CA LYS A 149 13.29 -6.15 0.80
C LYS A 149 12.06 -5.62 1.50
N ASN A 150 11.34 -4.73 0.83
CA ASN A 150 10.07 -4.26 1.34
C ASN A 150 9.10 -5.44 1.46
N THR A 151 8.47 -5.58 2.62
CA THR A 151 7.46 -6.62 2.87
C THR A 151 6.14 -6.29 2.18
N TYR A 152 5.88 -5.02 1.91
CA TYR A 152 4.81 -4.58 1.05
C TYR A 152 5.13 -4.95 -0.39
N ASN A 153 4.24 -5.75 -0.99
CA ASN A 153 4.30 -6.05 -2.40
C ASN A 153 4.27 -4.73 -3.18
N ALA A 154 5.39 -4.34 -3.78
CA ALA A 154 5.47 -3.15 -4.64
C ALA A 154 4.36 -3.14 -5.72
N GLY A 155 3.85 -4.31 -6.10
CA GLY A 155 2.69 -4.44 -6.99
C GLY A 155 1.39 -3.82 -6.45
N ILE A 156 1.17 -3.78 -5.14
CA ILE A 156 -0.02 -3.15 -4.53
C ILE A 156 0.11 -1.63 -4.60
N VAL A 157 1.27 -1.08 -4.26
CA VAL A 157 1.51 0.37 -4.30
C VAL A 157 1.55 0.87 -5.74
N ALA A 158 2.25 0.18 -6.63
CA ALA A 158 2.28 0.50 -8.06
C ALA A 158 0.86 0.38 -8.68
N GLY A 159 0.09 -0.65 -8.31
CA GLY A 159 -1.29 -0.82 -8.75
C GLY A 159 -2.21 0.33 -8.32
N ALA A 160 -2.07 0.80 -7.07
CA ALA A 160 -2.86 1.91 -6.55
C ALA A 160 -2.55 3.24 -7.27
N VAL A 161 -1.28 3.54 -7.51
CA VAL A 161 -0.88 4.79 -8.20
C VAL A 161 -1.33 4.78 -9.65
N VAL A 162 -1.09 3.69 -10.39
CA VAL A 162 -1.51 3.57 -11.80
C VAL A 162 -3.04 3.58 -11.91
N GLY A 163 -3.74 2.86 -11.04
CA GLY A 163 -5.20 2.87 -10.98
C GLY A 163 -5.79 4.25 -10.70
N GLY A 164 -5.19 5.00 -9.78
CA GLY A 164 -5.59 6.37 -9.45
C GLY A 164 -5.45 7.34 -10.62
N VAL A 165 -4.34 7.28 -11.36
CA VAL A 165 -4.10 8.15 -12.53
C VAL A 165 -5.10 7.83 -13.65
N VAL A 166 -5.34 6.55 -13.94
CA VAL A 166 -6.32 6.14 -14.97
C VAL A 166 -7.73 6.57 -14.58
N PHE A 167 -8.12 6.37 -13.31
CA PHE A 167 -9.42 6.80 -12.80
C PHE A 167 -9.62 8.32 -12.91
N ALA A 168 -8.61 9.11 -12.56
CA ALA A 168 -8.67 10.57 -12.67
C ALA A 168 -8.89 11.03 -14.13
N ILE A 169 -8.22 10.41 -15.10
CA ILE A 169 -8.42 10.70 -16.54
C ILE A 169 -9.86 10.40 -16.96
N PHE A 170 -10.42 9.27 -16.54
CA PHE A 170 -11.81 8.92 -16.83
C PHE A 170 -12.80 9.93 -16.25
N VAL A 171 -12.60 10.36 -14.99
CA VAL A 171 -13.45 11.38 -14.35
C VAL A 171 -13.41 12.70 -15.11
N VAL A 172 -12.23 13.16 -15.52
CA VAL A 172 -12.07 14.39 -16.32
C VAL A 172 -12.78 14.27 -17.67
N LEU A 173 -12.64 13.15 -18.36
CA LEU A 173 -13.34 12.91 -19.64
C LEU A 173 -14.86 12.95 -19.48
N VAL A 174 -15.40 12.33 -18.43
CA VAL A 174 -16.84 12.35 -18.13
C VAL A 174 -17.31 13.78 -17.85
N ILE A 175 -16.57 14.55 -17.05
CA ILE A 175 -16.88 15.97 -16.78
C ILE A 175 -16.91 16.78 -18.08
N ILE A 176 -15.91 16.61 -18.96
CA ILE A 176 -15.87 17.29 -20.26
C ILE A 176 -17.10 16.93 -21.10
N ILE A 177 -17.47 15.65 -21.18
CA ILE A 177 -18.63 15.19 -21.94
C ILE A 177 -19.92 15.81 -21.38
N VAL A 178 -20.12 15.80 -20.07
CA VAL A 178 -21.31 16.38 -19.41
C VAL A 178 -21.35 17.90 -19.62
N CYS A 179 -20.24 18.61 -19.45
CA CYS A 179 -20.16 20.05 -19.69
C CYS A 179 -20.42 20.40 -21.16
N ARG A 180 -19.90 19.63 -22.12
CA ARG A 180 -20.17 19.84 -23.56
C ARG A 180 -21.64 19.58 -23.89
N ARG A 181 -22.22 18.50 -23.35
CA ARG A 181 -23.63 18.16 -23.57
C ARG A 181 -24.57 19.23 -23.01
N ARG A 182 -24.27 19.81 -21.84
CA ARG A 182 -25.04 20.92 -21.26
C ARG A 182 -24.94 22.22 -22.06
N ARG A 183 -23.79 22.52 -22.67
CA ARG A 183 -23.61 23.72 -23.50
C ARG A 183 -24.27 23.64 -24.88
N LEU A 184 -24.62 22.44 -25.34
CA LEU A 184 -25.34 22.22 -26.60
C LEU A 184 -26.86 22.32 -26.46
N HIS A 185 -27.37 22.72 -25.30
CA HIS A 185 -28.75 23.20 -25.17
C HIS A 185 -28.71 24.71 -24.88
N PRO A 186 -28.27 25.55 -25.83
CA PRO A 186 -28.64 26.95 -25.75
C PRO A 186 -30.15 26.98 -25.82
N GLY A 187 -30.80 27.30 -24.69
CA GLY A 187 -32.19 27.72 -24.73
C GLY A 187 -32.28 28.80 -25.81
N THR A 188 -33.13 28.57 -26.79
CA THR A 188 -33.55 29.55 -27.79
C THR A 188 -34.00 30.80 -27.04
N VAL A 189 -33.09 31.75 -26.85
CA VAL A 189 -33.46 33.10 -26.46
C VAL A 189 -34.10 33.69 -27.70
N VAL A 190 -35.43 33.71 -27.72
CA VAL A 190 -36.21 34.44 -28.71
C VAL A 190 -35.84 35.91 -28.54
N LEU A 191 -34.90 36.40 -29.34
CA LEU A 191 -34.73 37.83 -29.56
C LEU A 191 -35.95 38.29 -30.36
N GLY A 192 -36.95 38.82 -29.63
CA GLY A 192 -38.02 39.61 -30.21
C GLY A 192 -37.41 40.79 -30.94
N SER A 193 -37.44 40.74 -32.27
CA SER A 193 -37.12 41.85 -33.14
C SER A 193 -38.23 42.89 -33.04
N GLY A 194 -37.92 44.05 -32.45
CA GLY A 194 -38.56 45.31 -32.82
C GLY A 194 -39.43 45.97 -31.76
N ASN A 195 -38.85 47.00 -31.14
CA ASN A 195 -39.50 48.20 -30.59
C ASN A 195 -40.64 48.00 -29.59
N GLN A 196 -40.31 47.86 -28.31
CA GLN A 196 -40.71 48.84 -27.28
C GLN A 196 -39.71 48.77 -26.11
N GLN A 197 -39.17 49.93 -25.71
CA GLN A 197 -38.51 50.08 -24.42
C GLN A 197 -39.58 50.01 -23.34
N GLN A 198 -39.73 48.85 -22.71
CA GLN A 198 -40.50 48.75 -21.48
C GLN A 198 -39.51 48.69 -20.31
N VAL A 199 -39.42 49.80 -19.57
CA VAL A 199 -38.77 49.86 -18.27
C VAL A 199 -39.59 48.97 -17.33
N VAL A 200 -39.19 47.72 -17.17
CA VAL A 200 -39.72 46.85 -16.12
C VAL A 200 -38.85 47.04 -14.90
N THR A 201 -39.30 47.96 -14.03
CA THR A 201 -38.92 47.99 -12.63
C THR A 201 -39.07 46.59 -12.06
N SER A 202 -37.96 45.91 -11.82
CA SER A 202 -37.96 44.57 -11.22
C SER A 202 -38.27 44.73 -9.73
N THR A 203 -39.55 44.74 -9.40
CA THR A 203 -40.00 44.47 -8.03
C THR A 203 -39.56 43.05 -7.71
N ALA A 204 -38.62 42.91 -6.79
CA ALA A 204 -38.25 41.62 -6.24
C ALA A 204 -39.45 41.06 -5.47
N THR A 205 -40.25 40.23 -6.14
CA THR A 205 -41.22 39.38 -5.47
C THR A 205 -40.65 37.98 -5.41
N SER A 206 -40.09 37.68 -4.24
CA SER A 206 -39.91 36.34 -3.71
C SER A 206 -41.13 35.47 -4.02
N SER A 207 -40.94 34.37 -4.74
CA SER A 207 -41.66 33.11 -4.50
C SER A 207 -41.12 31.99 -5.38
N TYR A 208 -40.41 31.08 -4.72
CA TYR A 208 -40.67 29.64 -4.72
C TYR A 208 -41.02 28.92 -6.04
N ALA A 209 -40.25 27.85 -6.29
CA ALA A 209 -40.60 26.64 -7.04
C ALA A 209 -40.60 26.69 -8.59
N GLY A 210 -39.41 26.51 -9.16
CA GLY A 210 -39.25 25.96 -10.51
C GLY A 210 -39.38 24.43 -10.50
N GLY A 211 -40.62 23.94 -10.56
CA GLY A 211 -40.94 22.54 -10.82
C GLY A 211 -41.19 22.31 -12.31
N PHE A 212 -40.51 21.33 -12.89
CA PHE A 212 -40.67 20.91 -14.28
C PHE A 212 -42.12 20.48 -14.56
N SER A 213 -42.80 21.15 -15.49
CA SER A 213 -44.11 20.73 -15.97
C SER A 213 -43.97 19.54 -16.93
N ASN A 214 -44.25 18.34 -16.43
CA ASN A 214 -44.46 17.17 -17.26
C ASN A 214 -45.90 17.23 -17.80
N GLN A 215 -46.07 17.39 -19.13
CA GLN A 215 -47.37 17.55 -19.80
C GLN A 215 -48.28 16.31 -19.74
N ASN A 216 -47.86 15.22 -19.08
CA ASN A 216 -48.56 13.94 -19.13
C ASN A 216 -49.33 13.56 -17.85
N TYR A 217 -49.57 14.50 -16.94
CA TYR A 217 -50.44 14.27 -15.79
C TYR A 217 -51.70 15.15 -15.85
N ALA A 218 -52.86 14.50 -15.80
CA ALA A 218 -54.13 15.16 -15.57
C ALA A 218 -54.07 15.94 -14.25
N ALA A 219 -54.51 17.19 -14.28
CA ALA A 219 -54.53 18.05 -13.11
C ALA A 219 -55.27 17.34 -11.94
N PRO A 220 -54.71 17.36 -10.71
CA PRO A 220 -55.42 16.81 -9.56
C PRO A 220 -56.73 17.59 -9.34
N PRO A 221 -57.79 16.92 -8.87
CA PRO A 221 -59.07 17.58 -8.60
C PRO A 221 -58.91 18.66 -7.51
N PRO A 222 -59.76 19.71 -7.54
CA PRO A 222 -59.72 20.77 -6.54
C PRO A 222 -59.91 20.20 -5.13
N TYR A 223 -59.08 20.63 -4.18
CA TYR A 223 -59.28 20.31 -2.77
C TYR A 223 -60.64 20.84 -2.30
N PRO A 224 -61.37 20.10 -1.44
CA PRO A 224 -62.58 20.60 -0.82
C PRO A 224 -62.25 21.82 0.04
N GLY A 225 -62.95 22.93 -0.21
CA GLY A 225 -62.90 24.11 0.65
C GLY A 225 -63.45 23.77 2.04
N ILE A 226 -62.77 24.28 3.06
CA ILE A 226 -63.19 24.18 4.46
C ILE A 226 -64.41 25.09 4.65
N ASP A 227 -65.55 24.52 5.01
CA ASP A 227 -66.69 25.26 5.53
C ASP A 227 -66.51 25.51 7.04
N ASN A 228 -66.97 26.67 7.51
CA ASN A 228 -66.82 27.16 8.89
C ASN A 228 -67.70 26.40 9.92
N SER A 229 -67.79 25.07 9.85
CA SER A 229 -68.60 24.25 10.76
C SER A 229 -67.84 23.09 11.43
N GLY A 230 -66.53 22.97 11.21
CA GLY A 230 -65.68 22.12 12.06
C GLY A 230 -66.05 20.62 12.09
N LYS A 231 -66.60 20.07 11.00
CA LYS A 231 -66.76 18.61 10.85
C LYS A 231 -65.88 18.09 9.72
N VAL A 232 -64.89 17.27 10.11
CA VAL A 232 -63.97 16.57 9.22
C VAL A 232 -64.74 15.51 8.45
N MET A 233 -64.90 15.68 7.13
CA MET A 233 -65.51 14.69 6.25
C MET A 233 -64.45 13.66 5.85
N ASN A 234 -64.45 12.51 6.51
CA ASN A 234 -63.53 11.41 6.24
C ASN A 234 -64.09 10.55 5.11
N SER A 235 -63.68 10.78 3.86
CA SER A 235 -63.99 9.90 2.73
C SER A 235 -62.97 10.10 1.60
N TYR A 236 -61.85 9.38 1.68
CA TYR A 236 -61.11 9.02 0.48
C TYR A 236 -61.17 7.50 0.30
N PRO A 237 -61.52 6.98 -0.89
CA PRO A 237 -61.40 5.56 -1.19
C PRO A 237 -59.92 5.16 -1.28
N PRO A 238 -59.55 3.92 -0.93
CA PRO A 238 -58.17 3.47 -0.99
C PRO A 238 -57.65 3.45 -2.45
N PRO A 239 -56.36 3.77 -2.67
CA PRO A 239 -55.76 3.73 -3.99
C PRO A 239 -55.69 2.29 -4.54
N PRO A 240 -55.75 2.10 -5.87
CA PRO A 240 -55.65 0.77 -6.47
C PRO A 240 -54.25 0.20 -6.24
N THR A 241 -54.22 -1.05 -5.76
CA THR A 241 -53.03 -1.86 -5.55
C THR A 241 -52.35 -2.15 -6.90
N THR A 242 -51.37 -1.32 -7.25
CA THR A 242 -50.44 -1.66 -8.34
C THR A 242 -49.37 -2.59 -7.78
N GLY A 243 -49.39 -3.85 -8.24
CA GLY A 243 -48.49 -4.92 -7.82
C GLY A 243 -47.05 -4.70 -8.27
N TYR A 244 -46.31 -3.85 -7.55
CA TYR A 244 -44.87 -3.75 -7.67
C TYR A 244 -44.22 -4.61 -6.57
N ASN A 245 -43.67 -5.76 -6.97
CA ASN A 245 -42.79 -6.57 -6.14
C ASN A 245 -41.51 -5.76 -5.85
N ALA A 246 -41.34 -5.34 -4.59
CA ALA A 246 -40.06 -4.82 -4.11
C ALA A 246 -39.10 -6.01 -3.87
N PRO A 247 -37.82 -5.93 -4.29
CA PRO A 247 -36.83 -6.95 -3.96
C PRO A 247 -36.61 -7.01 -2.45
N GLN A 248 -36.78 -8.19 -1.85
CA GLN A 248 -36.38 -8.47 -0.47
C GLN A 248 -34.86 -8.31 -0.35
N TYR A 249 -34.41 -7.40 0.53
CA TYR A 249 -33.05 -7.42 1.05
C TYR A 249 -32.89 -8.61 2.02
N PRO A 250 -31.81 -9.40 1.94
CA PRO A 250 -31.55 -10.43 2.93
C PRO A 250 -31.16 -9.78 4.26
N GLY A 251 -32.02 -9.95 5.27
CA GLY A 251 -31.71 -9.59 6.65
C GLY A 251 -30.60 -10.49 7.19
N THR A 252 -29.46 -9.91 7.53
CA THR A 252 -28.46 -10.56 8.39
C THR A 252 -29.04 -10.67 9.79
N GLY A 253 -29.48 -11.87 10.16
CA GLY A 253 -29.86 -12.22 11.52
C GLY A 253 -28.63 -12.19 12.42
N TYR A 254 -28.54 -11.19 13.29
CA TYR A 254 -27.65 -11.23 14.45
C TYR A 254 -28.34 -12.02 15.56
N ASN A 255 -27.94 -13.28 15.68
CA ASN A 255 -28.29 -14.14 16.78
C ASN A 255 -27.39 -13.79 17.97
N ALA A 256 -27.91 -13.02 18.93
CA ALA A 256 -27.22 -12.70 20.18
C ALA A 256 -27.33 -13.89 21.15
N THR A 257 -26.54 -14.93 20.93
CA THR A 257 -26.30 -15.98 21.92
C THR A 257 -25.19 -15.53 22.87
N GLY A 258 -25.49 -15.53 24.17
CA GLY A 258 -24.63 -15.03 25.22
C GLY A 258 -23.28 -15.74 25.33
N TYR A 259 -22.28 -14.95 25.74
CA TYR A 259 -21.04 -15.46 26.30
C TYR A 259 -20.93 -15.01 27.76
N SER A 260 -20.95 -16.02 28.62
CA SER A 260 -20.55 -16.00 30.02
C SER A 260 -19.14 -15.41 30.17
N ALA A 261 -18.99 -14.48 31.11
CA ALA A 261 -17.71 -13.99 31.58
C ALA A 261 -16.97 -15.10 32.33
N ASN A 262 -15.95 -15.68 31.71
CA ASN A 262 -14.92 -16.50 32.36
C ASN A 262 -13.64 -15.65 32.40
N GLN A 263 -13.24 -15.24 33.61
CA GLN A 263 -12.13 -15.82 34.39
C GLN A 263 -10.75 -15.39 33.88
N CYS A 264 -10.14 -14.49 34.66
CA CYS A 264 -8.73 -14.17 34.60
C CYS A 264 -7.89 -15.39 35.01
N PRO A 265 -6.74 -15.67 34.36
CA PRO A 265 -5.79 -16.65 34.85
C PRO A 265 -5.06 -16.12 36.10
N PRO A 266 -4.76 -16.97 37.10
CA PRO A 266 -3.95 -16.59 38.24
C PRO A 266 -2.46 -16.53 37.86
N TYR A 267 -1.77 -15.55 38.45
CA TYR A 267 -0.31 -15.44 38.47
C TYR A 267 0.35 -16.71 39.04
N PRO A 268 1.51 -17.13 38.51
CA PRO A 268 2.34 -18.11 39.20
C PRO A 268 3.05 -17.45 40.40
N ALA A 269 2.99 -18.13 41.54
CA ALA A 269 3.77 -17.83 42.73
C ALA A 269 4.98 -18.78 42.81
N ASN A 270 6.14 -18.20 43.15
CA ASN A 270 7.44 -18.80 43.47
C ASN A 270 8.14 -19.67 42.40
#